data_AF-A0A2E2R9E7-F1
#
_entry.id   AF-A0A2E2R9E7-F1
#
_cell.length_a   1.000
_cell.length_b   1.000
_cell.length_c   1.000
_cell.angle_alpha   90.00
_cell.angle_beta   90.00
_cell.angle_gamma   90.00
#
_symmetry.space_group_name_H-M   'P 1'
#
loop_
_entity.id
_entity.type
_entity.pdbx_description
1 polymer ?
#
loop_
_entity_poly.entity_id
_entity_poly.type
_entity_poly.pdbx_seq_one_letter_code
_entity_poly.pdbx_strand_id
1 'polypeptide(L)'
;MAIKINRNLTAKKLLPKVEQFFHLSGQKILSIEKEWRASKGTPVFTEKGKYTTRGWTEWTQGFQFGSAILQFDATGDQKYLDIGYKGTLKHMASHVSHVGVHDHGFNNISTYGNLRRIMREGKIPFNSREIDFYELALKVSGAVQAARWTSIPAGGFIYSFNGPHSLFVDTIRSLRVLAVSHQLGHSLMGEKDKKISLLERLVQHAKATADHCIYYGKGRDHYDICGRTAHESIFNLNDGSYRCPNSQQGYSPFSTWTRGLAWAICGFSEELEFFMALKDKELKPFGGRKKLNNMMLKAARATADYYIENSCVDGVPVWDTGAANIHYLGDYLSKRSNPYNNYEPVDSSSATIAAQGLIRLGNYLINSGKKASGSKYRQAGLTVAETLLDEPYLSTSSKHQGLVLHSIYHRPNGWDYVPRGKKIPCGESSMWGDYHARELALMLLREARGESYMTFFDY
;
A
#
# COMPACT_ATOMS: atom_id res chain seq x y z
N MET A 1 14.92 -0.92 -20.27
CA MET A 1 15.45 0.43 -19.97
C MET A 1 14.67 0.97 -18.79
N ALA A 2 15.32 1.76 -17.94
CA ALA A 2 14.74 2.23 -16.69
C ALA A 2 13.93 3.53 -16.83
N ILE A 3 13.10 3.85 -15.83
CA ILE A 3 12.48 5.17 -15.63
C ILE A 3 13.49 6.29 -15.93
N LYS A 4 13.08 7.35 -16.64
CA LYS A 4 13.91 8.53 -16.87
C LYS A 4 13.88 9.43 -15.63
N ILE A 5 14.69 9.06 -14.63
CA ILE A 5 14.73 9.70 -13.32
C ILE A 5 15.15 11.18 -13.44
N ASN A 6 14.28 12.10 -13.02
CA ASN A 6 14.58 13.52 -12.89
C ASN A 6 15.34 13.77 -11.58
N ARG A 7 16.64 14.06 -11.67
CA ARG A 7 17.52 14.24 -10.49
C ARG A 7 17.36 15.59 -9.80
N ASN A 8 16.63 16.52 -10.39
CA ASN A 8 16.50 17.88 -9.91
C ASN A 8 15.24 18.10 -9.07
N LEU A 9 14.41 17.08 -8.87
CA LEU A 9 13.18 17.17 -8.10
C LEU A 9 13.45 17.24 -6.59
N THR A 10 12.63 18.05 -5.93
CA THR A 10 12.55 18.16 -4.48
C THR A 10 11.08 18.33 -4.09
N ALA A 11 10.71 17.99 -2.86
CA ALA A 11 9.36 18.23 -2.37
C ALA A 11 8.95 19.72 -2.52
N LYS A 12 9.88 20.64 -2.27
CA LYS A 12 9.67 22.08 -2.44
C LYS A 12 9.32 22.49 -3.88
N LYS A 13 9.91 21.83 -4.90
CA LYS A 13 9.56 22.07 -6.31
C LYS A 13 8.20 21.50 -6.70
N LEU A 14 7.76 20.43 -6.03
CA LEU A 14 6.45 19.81 -6.25
C LEU A 14 5.32 20.50 -5.47
N LEU A 15 5.65 21.40 -4.52
CA LEU A 15 4.68 22.03 -3.63
C LEU A 15 3.46 22.64 -4.35
N PRO A 16 3.60 23.42 -5.44
CA PRO A 16 2.42 23.97 -6.13
C PRO A 16 1.47 22.89 -6.66
N LYS A 17 2.00 21.77 -7.18
CA LYS A 17 1.20 20.64 -7.65
C LYS A 17 0.54 19.89 -6.49
N VAL A 18 1.25 19.75 -5.38
CA VAL A 18 0.72 19.13 -4.15
C VAL A 18 -0.42 19.96 -3.56
N GLU A 19 -0.32 21.29 -3.55
CA GLU A 19 -1.39 22.17 -3.08
C GLU A 19 -2.62 22.10 -3.99
N GLN A 20 -2.42 22.11 -5.31
CA GLN A 20 -3.49 21.88 -6.28
C GLN A 20 -4.14 20.50 -6.10
N PHE A 21 -3.35 19.47 -5.84
CA PHE A 21 -3.85 18.13 -5.53
C PHE A 21 -4.78 18.13 -4.31
N PHE A 22 -4.38 18.79 -3.20
CA PHE A 22 -5.21 18.86 -2.00
C PHE A 22 -6.48 19.71 -2.19
N HIS A 23 -6.43 20.73 -3.06
CA HIS A 23 -7.61 21.47 -3.47
C HIS A 23 -8.64 20.56 -4.17
N LEU A 24 -8.21 19.80 -5.18
CA LEU A 24 -9.06 18.85 -5.90
C LEU A 24 -9.55 17.71 -4.98
N SER A 25 -8.65 17.17 -4.16
CA SER A 25 -8.92 16.10 -3.21
C SER A 25 -10.10 16.42 -2.29
N GLY A 26 -10.16 17.65 -1.75
CA GLY A 26 -11.26 18.09 -0.91
C GLY A 26 -12.60 18.06 -1.63
N GLN A 27 -12.65 18.53 -2.88
CA GLN A 27 -13.86 18.47 -3.71
C GLN A 27 -14.33 17.04 -3.96
N LYS A 28 -13.39 16.11 -4.20
CA LYS A 28 -13.68 14.68 -4.39
C LYS A 28 -14.33 14.07 -3.14
N ILE A 29 -13.74 14.30 -1.96
CA ILE A 29 -14.27 13.81 -0.68
C ILE A 29 -15.69 14.31 -0.45
N LEU A 30 -15.94 15.61 -0.66
CA LEU A 30 -17.28 16.19 -0.50
C LEU A 30 -18.29 15.64 -1.51
N SER A 31 -17.87 15.36 -2.75
CA SER A 31 -18.74 14.74 -3.74
C SER A 31 -19.16 13.32 -3.35
N ILE A 32 -18.23 12.53 -2.80
CA ILE A 32 -18.52 11.19 -2.28
C ILE A 32 -19.46 11.28 -1.08
N GLU A 33 -19.17 12.12 -0.10
CA GLU A 33 -20.00 12.27 1.11
C GLU A 33 -21.45 12.68 0.78
N LYS A 34 -21.63 13.55 -0.23
CA LYS A 34 -22.95 13.98 -0.67
C LYS A 34 -23.79 12.87 -1.32
N GLU A 35 -23.16 11.99 -2.10
CA GLU A 35 -23.88 11.03 -2.95
C GLU A 35 -23.84 9.59 -2.43
N TRP A 36 -22.82 9.22 -1.66
CA TRP A 36 -22.64 7.86 -1.21
C TRP A 36 -23.67 7.48 -0.15
N ARG A 37 -24.15 6.24 -0.24
CA ARG A 37 -25.11 5.68 0.71
C ARG A 37 -24.48 4.44 1.31
N ALA A 38 -24.25 4.44 2.62
CA ALA A 38 -23.61 3.32 3.33
C ALA A 38 -24.35 1.98 3.14
N SER A 39 -25.66 2.00 2.87
CA SER A 39 -26.45 0.81 2.55
C SER A 39 -26.03 0.10 1.26
N LYS A 40 -25.25 0.73 0.38
CA LYS A 40 -24.68 0.11 -0.82
C LYS A 40 -23.45 -0.75 -0.52
N GLY A 41 -22.89 -0.63 0.69
CA GLY A 41 -21.59 -1.19 1.07
C GLY A 41 -20.46 -0.18 0.94
N THR A 42 -19.25 -0.71 0.86
CA THR A 42 -18.01 0.08 0.81
C THR A 42 -17.67 0.54 -0.62
N PRO A 43 -17.26 1.82 -0.84
CA PRO A 43 -16.84 2.30 -2.15
C PRO A 43 -15.46 1.78 -2.53
N VAL A 44 -15.33 1.16 -3.71
CA VAL A 44 -14.13 0.40 -4.11
C VAL A 44 -13.37 1.07 -5.24
N PHE A 45 -14.04 1.27 -6.38
CA PHE A 45 -13.50 1.88 -7.58
C PHE A 45 -14.59 2.66 -8.31
N THR A 46 -14.22 3.53 -9.26
CA THR A 46 -15.20 4.31 -10.01
C THR A 46 -15.64 3.61 -11.29
N GLU A 47 -16.89 3.79 -11.67
CA GLU A 47 -17.42 3.50 -13.00
C GLU A 47 -18.11 4.74 -13.53
N LYS A 48 -17.73 5.19 -14.72
CA LYS A 48 -18.21 6.45 -15.32
C LYS A 48 -18.00 7.63 -14.36
N GLY A 49 -16.89 7.60 -13.62
CA GLY A 49 -16.52 8.63 -12.66
C GLY A 49 -17.30 8.66 -11.36
N LYS A 50 -18.11 7.64 -11.03
CA LYS A 50 -18.75 7.51 -9.72
C LYS A 50 -18.29 6.25 -9.01
N TYR A 51 -17.99 6.34 -7.72
CA TYR A 51 -17.66 5.14 -6.95
C TYR A 51 -18.81 4.13 -7.00
N THR A 52 -18.43 2.85 -7.01
CA THR A 52 -19.33 1.71 -6.94
C THR A 52 -18.84 0.72 -5.90
N THR A 53 -19.68 -0.26 -5.58
CA THR A 53 -19.33 -1.38 -4.70
C THR A 53 -19.05 -2.64 -5.50
N ARG A 54 -18.35 -3.58 -4.87
CA ARG A 54 -18.35 -4.98 -5.29
C ARG A 54 -18.65 -5.84 -4.07
N GLY A 55 -19.50 -6.85 -4.23
CA GLY A 55 -19.79 -7.77 -3.13
C GLY A 55 -18.47 -8.32 -2.55
N TRP A 56 -18.44 -8.56 -1.23
CA TRP A 56 -17.29 -9.13 -0.51
C TRP A 56 -16.06 -8.21 -0.36
N THR A 57 -16.10 -6.95 -0.82
CA THR A 57 -14.94 -6.04 -0.83
C THR A 57 -15.01 -4.93 0.23
N GLU A 58 -15.12 -5.32 1.50
CA GLU A 58 -15.13 -4.38 2.64
C GLU A 58 -13.74 -3.81 2.98
N TRP A 59 -12.68 -4.33 2.36
CA TRP A 59 -11.28 -4.01 2.68
C TRP A 59 -10.86 -2.56 2.38
N THR A 60 -11.69 -1.78 1.68
CA THR A 60 -11.37 -0.41 1.27
C THR A 60 -12.06 0.68 2.11
N GLN A 61 -12.89 0.33 3.09
CA GLN A 61 -13.69 1.34 3.81
C GLN A 61 -12.83 2.27 4.66
N GLY A 62 -11.75 1.75 5.25
CA GLY A 62 -10.82 2.59 5.99
C GLY A 62 -10.12 3.63 5.11
N PHE A 63 -10.00 3.41 3.80
CA PHE A 63 -9.46 4.41 2.88
C PHE A 63 -10.44 5.57 2.63
N GLN A 64 -11.75 5.33 2.67
CA GLN A 64 -12.76 6.38 2.53
C GLN A 64 -12.62 7.40 3.66
N PHE A 65 -12.69 6.96 4.91
CA PHE A 65 -12.62 7.85 6.08
C PHE A 65 -11.18 8.30 6.36
N GLY A 66 -10.20 7.43 6.12
CA GLY A 66 -8.78 7.78 6.17
C GLY A 66 -8.41 8.91 5.22
N SER A 67 -8.99 8.95 4.01
CA SER A 67 -8.76 10.03 3.05
C SER A 67 -9.21 11.39 3.61
N ALA A 68 -10.32 11.43 4.35
CA ALA A 68 -10.78 12.67 5.01
C ALA A 68 -9.86 13.09 6.15
N ILE A 69 -9.31 12.14 6.91
CA ILE A 69 -8.34 12.45 7.98
C ILE A 69 -7.04 13.01 7.39
N LEU A 70 -6.52 12.42 6.30
CA LEU A 70 -5.33 12.93 5.60
C LEU A 70 -5.57 14.31 4.97
N GLN A 71 -6.78 14.56 4.47
CA GLN A 71 -7.17 15.87 3.95
C GLN A 71 -7.15 16.94 5.06
N PHE A 72 -7.65 16.62 6.25
CA PHE A 72 -7.54 17.50 7.41
C PHE A 72 -6.08 17.77 7.77
N ASP A 73 -5.25 16.73 7.85
CA ASP A 73 -3.83 16.87 8.20
C ASP A 73 -3.08 17.83 7.26
N ALA A 74 -3.40 17.77 5.96
CA ALA A 74 -2.81 18.66 4.96
C ALA A 74 -3.30 20.11 5.03
N THR A 75 -4.56 20.35 5.40
CA THR A 75 -5.25 21.63 5.18
C THR A 75 -5.71 22.36 6.44
N GLY A 76 -5.83 21.66 7.57
CA GLY A 76 -6.42 22.17 8.81
C GLY A 76 -7.93 22.39 8.76
N ASP A 77 -8.62 22.01 7.67
CA ASP A 77 -10.06 22.24 7.53
C ASP A 77 -10.88 21.19 8.32
N GLN A 78 -11.46 21.66 9.42
CA GLN A 78 -12.18 20.87 10.42
C GLN A 78 -13.29 20.00 9.83
N LYS A 79 -13.92 20.39 8.72
CA LYS A 79 -15.01 19.60 8.13
C LYS A 79 -14.54 18.21 7.69
N TYR A 80 -13.29 18.07 7.25
CA TYR A 80 -12.75 16.77 6.84
C TYR A 80 -12.40 15.90 8.04
N LEU A 81 -11.96 16.51 9.15
CA LEU A 81 -11.80 15.80 10.42
C LEU A 81 -13.13 15.24 10.89
N ASP A 82 -14.20 16.03 10.84
CA ASP A 82 -15.54 15.60 11.23
C ASP A 82 -16.03 14.40 10.38
N ILE A 83 -15.82 14.43 9.07
CA ILE A 83 -16.15 13.32 8.17
C ILE A 83 -15.36 12.06 8.57
N GLY A 84 -14.04 12.19 8.70
CA GLY A 84 -13.15 11.08 9.05
C GLY A 84 -13.45 10.46 10.41
N TYR A 85 -13.65 11.29 11.43
CA TYR A 85 -13.97 10.90 12.79
C TYR A 85 -15.33 10.21 12.88
N LYS A 86 -16.41 10.87 12.40
CA LYS A 86 -17.77 10.31 12.48
C LYS A 86 -17.89 9.02 11.67
N GLY A 87 -17.26 8.97 10.50
CA GLY A 87 -17.21 7.78 9.66
C GLY A 87 -16.49 6.62 10.35
N THR A 88 -15.34 6.90 10.97
CA THR A 88 -14.58 5.90 11.75
C THR A 88 -15.41 5.32 12.88
N LEU A 89 -16.04 6.17 13.70
CA LEU A 89 -16.88 5.72 14.82
C LEU A 89 -18.08 4.88 14.38
N LYS A 90 -18.76 5.31 13.31
CA LYS A 90 -20.03 4.72 12.90
C LYS A 90 -19.87 3.40 12.14
N HIS A 91 -18.77 3.23 11.40
CA HIS A 91 -18.67 2.19 10.39
C HIS A 91 -17.51 1.20 10.59
N MET A 92 -16.44 1.56 11.32
CA MET A 92 -15.23 0.75 11.32
C MET A 92 -15.18 -0.34 12.39
N ALA A 93 -16.16 -0.39 13.30
CA ALA A 93 -16.16 -1.38 14.39
C ALA A 93 -16.12 -2.83 13.89
N SER A 94 -16.86 -3.17 12.82
CA SER A 94 -16.83 -4.50 12.21
C SER A 94 -15.45 -4.88 11.66
N HIS A 95 -14.66 -3.90 11.22
CA HIS A 95 -13.33 -4.10 10.63
C HIS A 95 -12.26 -4.35 11.70
N VAL A 96 -12.51 -3.97 12.95
CA VAL A 96 -11.62 -4.30 14.08
C VAL A 96 -11.68 -5.79 14.41
N SER A 97 -12.87 -6.39 14.33
CA SER A 97 -13.12 -7.79 14.68
C SER A 97 -13.31 -8.72 13.46
N HIS A 98 -12.94 -8.28 12.26
CA HIS A 98 -13.19 -9.04 11.03
C HIS A 98 -12.25 -10.26 10.89
N VAL A 99 -12.64 -11.41 11.43
CA VAL A 99 -11.80 -12.63 11.41
C VAL A 99 -11.57 -13.23 10.02
N GLY A 100 -12.34 -12.83 8.99
CA GLY A 100 -12.29 -13.43 7.64
C GLY A 100 -11.24 -12.88 6.66
N VAL A 101 -10.55 -11.78 6.96
CA VAL A 101 -9.61 -11.11 6.03
C VAL A 101 -8.31 -10.70 6.70
N HIS A 102 -7.29 -10.41 5.90
CA HIS A 102 -5.96 -9.98 6.36
C HIS A 102 -5.75 -8.45 6.24
N ASP A 103 -6.78 -7.71 5.81
CA ASP A 103 -6.72 -6.29 5.45
C ASP A 103 -6.88 -5.31 6.64
N HIS A 104 -6.64 -5.77 7.86
CA HIS A 104 -6.81 -4.94 9.05
C HIS A 104 -5.90 -3.71 9.04
N GLY A 105 -4.64 -3.86 8.62
CA GLY A 105 -3.72 -2.73 8.45
C GLY A 105 -4.12 -1.73 7.36
N PHE A 106 -4.91 -2.14 6.37
CA PHE A 106 -5.48 -1.18 5.41
C PHE A 106 -6.63 -0.38 6.00
N ASN A 107 -7.44 -1.00 6.85
CA ASN A 107 -8.64 -0.36 7.38
C ASN A 107 -8.36 0.47 8.63
N ASN A 108 -7.73 -0.16 9.63
CA ASN A 108 -7.68 0.37 10.99
C ASN A 108 -6.48 1.30 11.22
N ILE A 109 -5.37 1.14 10.48
CA ILE A 109 -4.28 2.14 10.49
C ILE A 109 -4.71 3.41 9.75
N SER A 110 -5.39 3.26 8.61
CA SER A 110 -5.86 4.41 7.81
C SER A 110 -6.88 5.28 8.56
N THR A 111 -7.58 4.72 9.55
CA THR A 111 -8.60 5.39 10.36
C THR A 111 -8.12 5.65 11.78
N TYR A 112 -8.30 4.70 12.70
CA TYR A 112 -7.89 4.80 14.10
C TYR A 112 -6.40 5.17 14.26
N GLY A 113 -5.54 4.58 13.42
CA GLY A 113 -4.10 4.89 13.41
C GLY A 113 -3.81 6.35 13.07
N ASN A 114 -4.45 6.89 12.02
CA ASN A 114 -4.29 8.30 11.65
C ASN A 114 -4.89 9.25 12.70
N LEU A 115 -6.08 8.97 13.25
CA LEU A 115 -6.67 9.78 14.33
C LEU A 115 -5.77 9.83 15.56
N ARG A 116 -5.23 8.67 15.96
CA ARG A 116 -4.25 8.55 17.05
C ARG A 116 -3.00 9.37 16.75
N ARG A 117 -2.44 9.25 15.55
CA ARG A 117 -1.22 9.96 15.13
C ARG A 117 -1.42 11.47 15.20
N ILE A 118 -2.46 12.01 14.57
CA ILE A 118 -2.68 13.47 14.53
C ILE A 118 -2.97 14.05 15.93
N MET A 119 -3.58 13.27 16.83
CA MET A 119 -3.76 13.67 18.23
C MET A 119 -2.43 13.73 18.98
N ARG A 120 -1.57 12.72 18.81
CA ARG A 120 -0.23 12.70 19.43
C ARG A 120 0.70 13.78 18.88
N GLU A 121 0.55 14.12 17.61
CA GLU A 121 1.28 15.23 16.97
C GLU A 121 0.72 16.62 17.36
N GLY A 122 -0.36 16.68 18.15
CA GLY A 122 -0.97 17.95 18.58
C GLY A 122 -1.71 18.70 17.47
N LYS A 123 -2.03 18.04 16.35
CA LYS A 123 -2.83 18.61 15.25
C LYS A 123 -4.32 18.72 15.62
N ILE A 124 -4.77 17.96 16.62
CA ILE A 124 -6.10 18.04 17.23
C ILE A 124 -5.96 18.08 18.76
N PRO A 125 -6.95 18.62 19.50
CA PRO A 125 -6.92 18.61 20.97
C PRO A 125 -6.80 17.19 21.52
N PHE A 126 -5.97 17.03 22.55
CA PHE A 126 -5.84 15.75 23.24
C PHE A 126 -7.13 15.38 23.98
N ASN A 127 -7.58 14.13 23.80
CA ASN A 127 -8.74 13.57 24.50
C ASN A 127 -8.41 12.15 24.97
N SER A 128 -8.38 11.95 26.29
CA SER A 128 -8.00 10.67 26.90
C SER A 128 -8.95 9.52 26.55
N ARG A 129 -10.26 9.78 26.44
CA ARG A 129 -11.22 8.73 26.09
C ARG A 129 -11.08 8.29 24.65
N GLU A 130 -10.82 9.24 23.76
CA GLU A 130 -10.65 8.93 22.34
C GLU A 130 -9.34 8.23 22.05
N ILE A 131 -8.23 8.67 22.65
CA ILE A 131 -6.94 7.99 22.46
C ILE A 131 -6.99 6.55 22.99
N ASP A 132 -7.60 6.32 24.16
CA ASP A 132 -7.78 4.97 24.72
C ASP A 132 -8.64 4.08 23.81
N PHE A 133 -9.69 4.65 23.22
CA PHE A 133 -10.55 3.98 22.26
C PHE A 133 -9.81 3.61 20.96
N TYR A 134 -9.04 4.54 20.38
CA TYR A 134 -8.24 4.27 19.18
C TYR A 134 -7.18 3.21 19.46
N GLU A 135 -6.50 3.29 20.60
CA GLU A 135 -5.49 2.32 20.98
C GLU A 135 -6.09 0.94 21.24
N LEU A 136 -7.26 0.83 21.87
CA LEU A 136 -7.95 -0.44 22.03
C LEU A 136 -8.29 -1.07 20.67
N ALA A 137 -8.84 -0.28 19.74
CA ALA A 137 -9.16 -0.76 18.38
C ALA A 137 -7.91 -1.27 17.65
N LEU A 138 -6.79 -0.56 17.74
CA LEU A 138 -5.52 -0.95 17.13
C LEU A 138 -4.91 -2.20 17.79
N LYS A 139 -4.97 -2.29 19.12
CA LYS A 139 -4.53 -3.47 19.88
C LYS A 139 -5.27 -4.72 19.40
N VAL A 140 -6.60 -4.69 19.46
CA VAL A 140 -7.47 -5.81 19.05
C VAL A 140 -7.28 -6.13 17.58
N SER A 141 -7.26 -5.13 16.70
CA SER A 141 -7.08 -5.35 15.26
C SER A 141 -5.76 -6.04 14.92
N GLY A 142 -4.67 -5.70 15.63
CA GLY A 142 -3.39 -6.38 15.46
C GLY A 142 -3.43 -7.85 15.89
N ALA A 143 -4.11 -8.14 17.00
CA ALA A 143 -4.30 -9.51 17.49
C ALA A 143 -5.17 -10.35 16.54
N VAL A 144 -6.29 -9.79 16.05
CA VAL A 144 -7.20 -10.49 15.12
C VAL A 144 -6.49 -10.84 13.81
N GLN A 145 -5.75 -9.89 13.21
CA GLN A 145 -4.97 -10.19 12.00
C GLN A 145 -3.90 -11.26 12.30
N ALA A 146 -3.20 -11.18 13.43
CA ALA A 146 -2.19 -12.15 13.83
C ALA A 146 -2.75 -13.56 14.15
N ALA A 147 -4.05 -13.67 14.43
CA ALA A 147 -4.73 -14.94 14.70
C ALA A 147 -4.97 -15.76 13.43
N ARG A 148 -4.99 -15.13 12.25
CA ARG A 148 -5.10 -15.79 10.95
C ARG A 148 -3.79 -16.45 10.55
N TRP A 149 -3.35 -17.48 11.26
CA TRP A 149 -2.00 -18.02 11.14
C TRP A 149 -1.91 -19.39 10.48
N THR A 150 -0.97 -19.55 9.55
CA THR A 150 -0.51 -20.84 9.03
C THR A 150 0.94 -21.06 9.39
N SER A 151 1.24 -22.18 10.04
CA SER A 151 2.62 -22.60 10.34
C SER A 151 3.23 -23.32 9.14
N ILE A 152 4.51 -23.05 8.87
CA ILE A 152 5.32 -23.74 7.85
C ILE A 152 6.68 -24.12 8.46
N PRO A 153 7.48 -25.03 7.87
CA PRO A 153 8.73 -25.50 8.48
C PRO A 153 9.70 -24.39 8.89
N ALA A 154 9.69 -23.25 8.19
CA ALA A 154 10.56 -22.09 8.46
C ALA A 154 9.87 -20.92 9.19
N GLY A 155 8.77 -21.18 9.92
CA GLY A 155 8.01 -20.18 10.68
C GLY A 155 6.52 -20.24 10.38
N GLY A 156 6.00 -19.21 9.73
CA GLY A 156 4.62 -19.17 9.28
C GLY A 156 4.24 -17.82 8.71
N PHE A 157 2.98 -17.70 8.34
CA PHE A 157 2.44 -16.48 7.73
C PHE A 157 0.99 -16.26 8.12
N ILE A 158 0.60 -14.99 8.09
CA ILE A 158 -0.80 -14.58 8.10
C ILE A 158 -1.45 -14.96 6.76
N TYR A 159 -2.45 -15.84 6.78
CA TYR A 159 -3.08 -16.36 5.55
C TYR A 159 -4.15 -15.42 4.99
N SER A 160 -4.26 -15.41 3.66
CA SER A 160 -5.13 -14.52 2.91
C SER A 160 -6.61 -14.88 3.05
N PHE A 161 -7.52 -14.11 2.45
CA PHE A 161 -8.95 -14.46 2.43
C PHE A 161 -9.24 -15.75 1.63
N ASN A 162 -8.34 -16.21 0.77
CA ASN A 162 -8.47 -17.49 0.04
C ASN A 162 -8.41 -18.71 0.97
N GLY A 163 -7.84 -18.54 2.17
CA GLY A 163 -7.79 -19.58 3.20
C GLY A 163 -6.37 -19.94 3.64
N PRO A 164 -6.23 -20.91 4.56
CA PRO A 164 -4.97 -21.17 5.25
C PRO A 164 -3.77 -21.53 4.36
N HIS A 165 -4.03 -22.03 3.15
CA HIS A 165 -2.99 -22.44 2.22
C HIS A 165 -2.32 -21.27 1.47
N SER A 166 -2.88 -20.05 1.59
CA SER A 166 -2.59 -18.93 0.71
C SER A 166 -1.88 -17.78 1.41
N LEU A 167 -0.71 -17.40 0.90
CA LEU A 167 0.04 -16.22 1.27
C LEU A 167 -0.06 -15.16 0.16
N PHE A 168 -0.67 -14.01 0.44
CA PHE A 168 -0.67 -12.87 -0.49
C PHE A 168 0.45 -11.89 -0.17
N VAL A 169 1.02 -11.30 -1.22
CA VAL A 169 2.13 -10.33 -1.08
C VAL A 169 1.70 -9.02 -0.43
N ASP A 170 0.44 -8.59 -0.59
CA ASP A 170 -0.08 -7.35 -0.01
C ASP A 170 -0.10 -7.36 1.53
N THR A 171 -0.08 -8.54 2.14
CA THR A 171 -0.13 -8.65 3.60
C THR A 171 1.10 -8.00 4.25
N ILE A 172 2.25 -7.92 3.55
CA ILE A 172 3.43 -7.16 3.98
C ILE A 172 3.10 -5.68 4.27
N ARG A 173 2.16 -5.10 3.52
CA ARG A 173 1.70 -3.72 3.66
C ARG A 173 0.74 -3.56 4.85
N SER A 174 0.00 -4.60 5.18
CA SER A 174 -0.96 -4.62 6.29
C SER A 174 -0.31 -4.93 7.66
N LEU A 175 0.95 -5.41 7.69
CA LEU A 175 1.68 -5.71 8.93
C LEU A 175 1.82 -4.51 9.88
N ARG A 176 1.68 -3.29 9.37
CA ARG A 176 1.60 -2.06 10.16
C ARG A 176 0.72 -2.17 11.41
N VAL A 177 -0.40 -2.90 11.33
CA VAL A 177 -1.30 -3.04 12.49
C VAL A 177 -0.74 -3.95 13.58
N LEU A 178 0.03 -4.97 13.22
CA LEU A 178 0.78 -5.77 14.20
C LEU A 178 1.91 -4.93 14.83
N ALA A 179 2.61 -4.13 14.01
CA ALA A 179 3.67 -3.24 14.48
C ALA A 179 3.15 -2.22 15.53
N VAL A 180 2.06 -1.51 15.22
CA VAL A 180 1.45 -0.56 16.16
C VAL A 180 0.88 -1.27 17.38
N SER A 181 0.17 -2.39 17.21
CA SER A 181 -0.36 -3.17 18.33
C SER A 181 0.74 -3.68 19.27
N HIS A 182 1.90 -4.08 18.74
CA HIS A 182 3.10 -4.40 19.52
C HIS A 182 3.64 -3.19 20.29
N GLN A 183 3.77 -2.01 19.66
CA GLN A 183 4.22 -0.78 20.34
C GLN A 183 3.30 -0.37 21.49
N LEU A 184 2.01 -0.65 21.33
CA LEU A 184 0.99 -0.45 22.36
C LEU A 184 1.03 -1.50 23.49
N GLY A 185 2.02 -2.40 23.47
CA GLY A 185 2.25 -3.41 24.50
C GLY A 185 1.30 -4.61 24.44
N HIS A 186 0.58 -4.80 23.34
CA HIS A 186 -0.41 -5.86 23.20
C HIS A 186 0.20 -7.18 22.71
N SER A 187 -0.59 -8.25 22.86
CA SER A 187 -0.26 -9.60 22.42
C SER A 187 -1.54 -10.34 22.06
N LEU A 188 -1.44 -11.25 21.10
CA LEU A 188 -2.53 -12.20 20.86
C LEU A 188 -2.52 -13.24 21.99
N MET A 189 -3.67 -13.43 22.64
CA MET A 189 -3.86 -14.49 23.63
C MET A 189 -4.51 -15.69 22.94
N GLY A 190 -3.79 -16.81 22.90
CA GLY A 190 -4.25 -18.09 22.34
C GLY A 190 -4.78 -19.04 23.42
N GLU A 191 -5.02 -20.29 23.02
CA GLU A 191 -5.49 -21.34 23.92
C GLU A 191 -4.59 -21.50 25.16
N LYS A 192 -5.23 -21.79 26.31
CA LYS A 192 -4.56 -21.94 27.62
C LYS A 192 -3.71 -20.71 27.99
N ASP A 193 -4.24 -19.53 27.69
CA ASP A 193 -3.62 -18.23 27.94
C ASP A 193 -2.22 -18.07 27.30
N LYS A 194 -1.96 -18.81 26.22
CA LYS A 194 -0.68 -18.72 25.51
C LYS A 194 -0.52 -17.32 24.91
N LYS A 195 0.41 -16.55 25.46
CA LYS A 195 0.81 -15.26 24.90
C LYS A 195 1.58 -15.46 23.59
N ILE A 196 1.07 -14.89 22.50
CA ILE A 196 1.68 -14.93 21.16
C ILE A 196 2.18 -13.52 20.82
N SER A 197 3.46 -13.43 20.45
CA SER A 197 4.13 -12.18 20.11
C SER A 197 3.68 -11.65 18.74
N LEU A 198 3.18 -10.41 18.70
CA LEU A 198 2.80 -9.75 17.44
C LEU A 198 4.03 -9.39 16.61
N LEU A 199 5.13 -8.99 17.25
CA LEU A 199 6.40 -8.75 16.58
C LEU A 199 6.98 -10.03 15.97
N GLU A 200 6.85 -11.18 16.65
CA GLU A 200 7.27 -12.46 16.10
C GLU A 200 6.45 -12.83 14.85
N ARG A 201 5.12 -12.70 14.93
CA ARG A 201 4.20 -12.92 13.81
C ARG A 201 4.54 -12.04 12.60
N LEU A 202 4.82 -10.76 12.85
CA LEU A 202 5.26 -9.80 11.83
C LEU A 202 6.56 -10.25 11.17
N VAL A 203 7.59 -10.57 11.95
CA VAL A 203 8.90 -10.99 11.43
C VAL A 203 8.80 -12.28 10.61
N GLN A 204 8.06 -13.27 11.12
CA GLN A 204 7.88 -14.55 10.44
C GLN A 204 7.10 -14.38 9.12
N HIS A 205 6.02 -13.61 9.12
CA HIS A 205 5.27 -13.33 7.89
C HIS A 205 6.08 -12.55 6.86
N ALA A 206 6.83 -11.53 7.28
CA ALA A 206 7.69 -10.77 6.37
C ALA A 206 8.79 -11.65 5.77
N LYS A 207 9.35 -12.57 6.55
CA LYS A 207 10.30 -13.58 6.05
C LYS A 207 9.63 -14.51 5.03
N ALA A 208 8.45 -15.06 5.32
CA ALA A 208 7.73 -15.91 4.38
C ALA A 208 7.44 -15.18 3.05
N THR A 209 7.00 -13.93 3.12
CA THR A 209 6.78 -13.09 1.94
C THR A 209 8.08 -12.87 1.15
N ALA A 210 9.18 -12.55 1.83
CA ALA A 210 10.48 -12.36 1.19
C ALA A 210 11.01 -13.65 0.54
N ASP A 211 10.76 -14.81 1.14
CA ASP A 211 11.26 -16.10 0.68
C ASP A 211 10.42 -16.72 -0.43
N HIS A 212 9.11 -16.46 -0.45
CA HIS A 212 8.18 -17.15 -1.35
C HIS A 212 7.55 -16.22 -2.41
N CYS A 213 7.22 -14.98 -2.06
CA CYS A 213 6.62 -14.05 -3.01
C CYS A 213 7.67 -13.32 -3.87
N ILE A 214 8.85 -13.02 -3.31
CA ILE A 214 9.89 -12.26 -4.02
C ILE A 214 10.91 -13.18 -4.67
N TYR A 215 11.23 -12.92 -5.93
CA TYR A 215 12.23 -13.64 -6.71
C TYR A 215 13.56 -12.90 -6.74
N TYR A 216 14.67 -13.64 -6.88
CA TYR A 216 16.02 -13.09 -6.66
C TYR A 216 17.02 -13.40 -7.77
N GLY A 217 16.61 -14.08 -8.86
CA GLY A 217 17.52 -14.45 -9.93
C GLY A 217 18.58 -15.46 -9.48
N LYS A 218 18.20 -16.41 -8.63
CA LYS A 218 19.10 -17.40 -8.03
C LYS A 218 18.77 -18.84 -8.45
N GLY A 219 18.02 -19.00 -9.52
CA GLY A 219 17.65 -20.30 -10.07
C GLY A 219 16.59 -21.03 -9.24
N ARG A 220 15.66 -20.31 -8.60
CA ARG A 220 14.49 -20.93 -7.95
C ARG A 220 13.68 -21.77 -8.93
N ASP A 221 13.48 -21.25 -10.13
CA ASP A 221 12.82 -21.89 -11.27
C ASP A 221 13.29 -21.23 -12.60
N HIS A 222 12.78 -21.71 -13.74
CA HIS A 222 13.18 -21.20 -15.07
C HIS A 222 12.78 -19.74 -15.32
N TYR A 223 11.86 -19.19 -14.51
CA TYR A 223 11.33 -17.82 -14.61
C TYR A 223 11.77 -16.95 -13.41
N ASP A 224 12.81 -17.35 -12.69
CA ASP A 224 13.37 -16.61 -11.56
C ASP A 224 14.14 -15.37 -12.04
N ILE A 225 13.42 -14.27 -12.22
CA ILE A 225 13.96 -12.95 -12.52
C ILE A 225 14.01 -12.14 -11.22
N CYS A 226 15.16 -11.52 -10.92
CA CYS A 226 15.33 -10.73 -9.70
C CYS A 226 14.26 -9.62 -9.59
N GLY A 227 13.54 -9.57 -8.48
CA GLY A 227 12.50 -8.60 -8.20
C GLY A 227 11.12 -8.92 -8.79
N ARG A 228 11.01 -9.96 -9.64
CA ARG A 228 9.70 -10.55 -9.98
C ARG A 228 8.95 -10.87 -8.69
N THR A 229 7.67 -10.56 -8.67
CA THR A 229 6.86 -10.69 -7.46
C THR A 229 5.61 -11.51 -7.77
N ALA A 230 5.50 -12.68 -7.12
CA ALA A 230 4.26 -13.44 -7.14
C ALA A 230 3.19 -12.69 -6.35
N HIS A 231 1.97 -12.67 -6.88
CA HIS A 231 0.82 -12.12 -6.17
C HIS A 231 0.47 -13.01 -4.97
N GLU A 232 0.40 -14.32 -5.20
CA GLU A 232 0.04 -15.32 -4.21
C GLU A 232 1.06 -16.47 -4.20
N SER A 233 1.24 -17.10 -3.04
CA SER A 233 2.07 -18.28 -2.84
C SER A 233 1.27 -19.36 -2.12
N ILE A 234 1.26 -20.57 -2.69
CA ILE A 234 0.42 -21.68 -2.24
C ILE A 234 1.25 -22.71 -1.47
N PHE A 235 0.72 -23.16 -0.33
CA PHE A 235 1.33 -24.15 0.55
C PHE A 235 0.39 -25.34 0.76
N ASN A 236 0.95 -26.54 0.91
CA ASN A 236 0.18 -27.71 1.34
C ASN A 236 0.00 -27.67 2.87
N LEU A 237 -1.24 -27.80 3.33
CA LEU A 237 -1.59 -27.72 4.75
C LEU A 237 -1.23 -28.97 5.57
N ASN A 238 -0.99 -30.10 4.89
CA ASN A 238 -0.61 -31.34 5.57
C ASN A 238 0.84 -31.30 6.08
N ASP A 239 1.74 -30.67 5.33
CA ASP A 239 3.19 -30.68 5.59
C ASP A 239 3.85 -29.28 5.61
N GLY A 240 3.10 -28.22 5.28
CA GLY A 240 3.59 -26.85 5.19
C GLY A 240 4.55 -26.59 4.02
N SER A 241 4.68 -27.52 3.07
CA SER A 241 5.56 -27.37 1.91
C SER A 241 5.03 -26.36 0.90
N TYR A 242 5.93 -25.53 0.36
CA TYR A 242 5.63 -24.63 -0.74
C TYR A 242 5.29 -25.43 -2.01
N ARG A 243 4.24 -25.03 -2.72
CA ARG A 243 3.78 -25.72 -3.94
C ARG A 243 4.04 -24.91 -5.20
N CYS A 244 3.53 -23.69 -5.28
CA CYS A 244 3.67 -22.87 -6.47
C CYS A 244 3.37 -21.39 -6.21
N PRO A 245 3.84 -20.49 -7.10
CA PRO A 245 3.26 -19.17 -7.20
C PRO A 245 1.83 -19.29 -7.77
N ASN A 246 0.96 -18.36 -7.40
CA ASN A 246 -0.36 -18.20 -8.00
C ASN A 246 -0.65 -16.71 -8.24
N SER A 247 -1.75 -16.42 -8.94
CA SER A 247 -2.26 -15.07 -9.11
C SER A 247 -3.78 -15.05 -9.23
N GLN A 248 -4.42 -14.11 -8.52
CA GLN A 248 -5.84 -13.82 -8.67
C GLN A 248 -6.09 -12.60 -9.57
N GLN A 249 -5.36 -11.50 -9.33
CA GLN A 249 -5.58 -10.20 -10.01
C GLN A 249 -4.58 -9.92 -11.14
N GLY A 250 -3.46 -10.64 -11.19
CA GLY A 250 -2.48 -10.56 -12.27
C GLY A 250 -2.82 -11.46 -13.45
N TYR A 251 -2.09 -11.32 -14.53
CA TYR A 251 -2.28 -12.11 -15.74
C TYR A 251 -1.88 -13.58 -15.55
N SER A 252 -0.73 -13.84 -14.91
CA SER A 252 -0.18 -15.18 -14.75
C SER A 252 0.59 -15.32 -13.43
N PRO A 253 0.64 -16.52 -12.81
CA PRO A 253 1.55 -16.79 -11.69
C PRO A 253 3.03 -16.54 -11.99
N PHE A 254 3.41 -16.55 -13.28
CA PHE A 254 4.78 -16.35 -13.74
C PHE A 254 5.06 -14.93 -14.26
N SER A 255 4.04 -14.06 -14.32
CA SER A 255 4.23 -12.63 -14.59
C SER A 255 4.40 -11.84 -13.28
N THR A 256 4.45 -10.50 -13.36
CA THR A 256 4.39 -9.62 -12.19
C THR A 256 3.21 -8.67 -12.33
N TRP A 257 2.20 -8.90 -11.49
CA TRP A 257 1.14 -7.93 -11.28
C TRP A 257 1.68 -6.70 -10.53
N THR A 258 1.60 -5.53 -11.17
CA THR A 258 2.41 -4.38 -10.75
C THR A 258 1.94 -3.75 -9.45
N ARG A 259 0.68 -3.90 -9.06
CA ARG A 259 0.25 -3.48 -7.71
C ARG A 259 0.74 -4.42 -6.62
N GLY A 260 0.82 -5.74 -6.85
CA GLY A 260 1.44 -6.68 -5.91
C GLY A 260 2.92 -6.35 -5.69
N LEU A 261 3.64 -6.01 -6.76
CA LEU A 261 5.00 -5.49 -6.69
C LEU A 261 5.08 -4.20 -5.86
N ALA A 262 4.18 -3.23 -6.10
CA ALA A 262 4.15 -1.98 -5.37
C ALA A 262 3.89 -2.18 -3.87
N TRP A 263 3.02 -3.13 -3.49
CA TRP A 263 2.81 -3.50 -2.10
C TRP A 263 4.07 -4.03 -1.43
N ALA A 264 4.85 -4.87 -2.11
CA ALA A 264 6.13 -5.34 -1.61
C ALA A 264 7.11 -4.18 -1.39
N ILE A 265 7.27 -3.28 -2.38
CA ILE A 265 8.17 -2.12 -2.27
C ILE A 265 7.79 -1.28 -1.05
N CYS A 266 6.53 -0.90 -0.94
CA CYS A 266 6.05 -0.03 0.13
C CYS A 266 6.11 -0.72 1.50
N GLY A 267 5.59 -1.95 1.62
CA GLY A 267 5.57 -2.68 2.88
C GLY A 267 6.96 -2.98 3.43
N PHE A 268 7.87 -3.54 2.63
CA PHE A 268 9.23 -3.81 3.11
C PHE A 268 9.98 -2.53 3.52
N SER A 269 9.73 -1.41 2.84
CA SER A 269 10.34 -0.12 3.18
C SER A 269 9.80 0.45 4.48
N GLU A 270 8.51 0.32 4.73
CA GLU A 270 7.87 0.73 5.98
C GLU A 270 8.29 -0.13 7.17
N GLU A 271 8.40 -1.45 6.99
CA GLU A 271 8.88 -2.34 8.06
C GLU A 271 10.36 -2.07 8.41
N LEU A 272 11.18 -1.68 7.43
CA LEU A 272 12.55 -1.20 7.69
C LEU A 272 12.55 0.06 8.56
N GLU A 273 11.68 1.02 8.28
CA GLU A 273 11.53 2.23 9.09
C GLU A 273 11.04 1.88 10.50
N PHE A 274 10.04 1.02 10.63
CA PHE A 274 9.52 0.59 11.93
C PHE A 274 10.58 -0.09 12.79
N PHE A 275 11.39 -0.99 12.19
CA PHE A 275 12.46 -1.64 12.93
C PHE A 275 13.47 -0.64 13.50
N MET A 276 13.69 0.53 12.88
CA MET A 276 14.55 1.57 13.44
C MET A 276 14.04 2.11 14.78
N ALA A 277 12.72 2.16 15.01
CA ALA A 277 12.13 2.61 16.26
C ALA A 277 12.21 1.57 17.40
N LEU A 278 12.46 0.29 17.07
CA LEU A 278 12.56 -0.78 18.06
C LEU A 278 13.93 -0.82 18.73
N LYS A 279 14.00 -1.31 19.96
CA LYS A 279 15.28 -1.54 20.67
C LYS A 279 15.90 -2.86 20.21
N ASP A 280 17.24 -2.94 20.16
CA ASP A 280 17.95 -4.15 19.72
C ASP A 280 17.59 -5.41 20.51
N LYS A 281 17.28 -5.25 21.80
CA LYS A 281 16.83 -6.35 22.67
C LYS A 281 15.53 -7.01 22.20
N GLU A 282 14.64 -6.25 21.54
CA GLU A 282 13.36 -6.75 21.02
C GLU A 282 13.57 -7.58 19.75
N LEU A 283 14.60 -7.26 18.96
CA LEU A 283 14.91 -7.93 17.70
C LEU A 283 15.85 -9.13 17.87
N LYS A 284 16.60 -9.19 18.97
CA LYS A 284 17.56 -10.26 19.27
C LYS A 284 16.96 -11.67 19.19
N PRO A 285 15.76 -11.96 19.73
CA PRO A 285 15.14 -13.30 19.63
C PRO A 285 14.92 -13.78 18.19
N PHE A 286 14.80 -12.84 17.23
CA PHE A 286 14.52 -13.16 15.83
C PHE A 286 15.77 -13.11 14.94
N GLY A 287 16.96 -13.13 15.56
CA GLY A 287 18.26 -13.09 14.87
C GLY A 287 18.91 -11.70 14.79
N GLY A 288 18.32 -10.70 15.44
CA GLY A 288 18.89 -9.37 15.60
C GLY A 288 18.71 -8.44 14.40
N ARG A 289 18.82 -7.12 14.66
CA ARG A 289 18.60 -6.04 13.69
C ARG A 289 19.31 -6.25 12.36
N LYS A 290 20.60 -6.60 12.40
CA LYS A 290 21.41 -6.76 11.18
C LYS A 290 20.81 -7.81 10.23
N LYS A 291 20.42 -8.97 10.75
CA LYS A 291 19.85 -10.07 9.94
C LYS A 291 18.50 -9.66 9.35
N LEU A 292 17.64 -9.09 10.18
CA LEU A 292 16.29 -8.67 9.79
C LEU A 292 16.35 -7.55 8.74
N ASN A 293 17.14 -6.51 8.98
CA ASN A 293 17.30 -5.40 8.04
C ASN A 293 17.91 -5.88 6.72
N ASN A 294 18.85 -6.82 6.74
CA ASN A 294 19.41 -7.37 5.50
C ASN A 294 18.37 -8.14 4.68
N MET A 295 17.50 -8.92 5.33
CA MET A 295 16.42 -9.65 4.68
C MET A 295 15.41 -8.66 4.04
N MET A 296 14.88 -7.72 4.84
CA MET A 296 13.92 -6.73 4.36
C MET A 296 14.51 -5.85 3.24
N LEU A 297 15.76 -5.39 3.40
CA LEU A 297 16.44 -4.55 2.41
C LEU A 297 16.71 -5.31 1.11
N LYS A 298 17.01 -6.61 1.18
CA LYS A 298 17.17 -7.44 -0.02
C LYS A 298 15.88 -7.50 -0.82
N ALA A 299 14.74 -7.73 -0.15
CA ALA A 299 13.43 -7.76 -0.79
C ALA A 299 13.01 -6.39 -1.34
N ALA A 300 13.14 -5.33 -0.53
CA ALA A 300 12.81 -3.96 -0.94
C ALA A 300 13.62 -3.49 -2.16
N ARG A 301 14.93 -3.77 -2.19
CA ARG A 301 15.78 -3.39 -3.33
C ARG A 301 15.49 -4.19 -4.58
N ALA A 302 15.31 -5.52 -4.46
CA ALA A 302 15.00 -6.37 -5.61
C ALA A 302 13.70 -5.89 -6.30
N THR A 303 12.64 -5.69 -5.52
CA THR A 303 11.36 -5.20 -6.04
C THR A 303 11.43 -3.76 -6.58
N ALA A 304 12.13 -2.86 -5.89
CA ALA A 304 12.31 -1.48 -6.35
C ALA A 304 13.11 -1.38 -7.66
N ASP A 305 14.20 -2.15 -7.79
CA ASP A 305 15.00 -2.18 -9.01
C ASP A 305 14.19 -2.77 -10.18
N TYR A 306 13.44 -3.86 -9.96
CA TYR A 306 12.57 -4.44 -10.97
C TYR A 306 11.47 -3.45 -11.42
N TYR A 307 10.83 -2.73 -10.49
CA TYR A 307 9.85 -1.69 -10.83
C TYR A 307 10.45 -0.60 -11.73
N ILE A 308 11.64 -0.10 -11.35
CA ILE A 308 12.34 0.95 -12.11
C ILE A 308 12.69 0.47 -13.52
N GLU A 309 13.01 -0.81 -13.69
CA GLU A 309 13.41 -1.40 -14.97
C GLU A 309 12.23 -1.83 -15.86
N ASN A 310 11.03 -2.01 -15.28
CA ASN A 310 9.82 -2.52 -15.95
C ASN A 310 8.64 -1.53 -15.93
N SER A 311 8.94 -0.24 -15.84
CA SER A 311 7.95 0.85 -15.96
C SER A 311 8.25 1.74 -17.16
N CYS A 312 7.24 2.46 -17.65
CA CYS A 312 7.42 3.49 -18.68
C CYS A 312 8.38 4.59 -18.19
N VAL A 313 8.89 5.44 -19.10
CA VAL A 313 9.92 6.43 -18.75
C VAL A 313 9.47 7.49 -17.74
N ASP A 314 8.16 7.71 -17.64
CA ASP A 314 7.51 8.61 -16.68
C ASP A 314 7.11 7.91 -15.36
N GLY A 315 7.45 6.63 -15.24
CA GLY A 315 7.33 5.87 -14.00
C GLY A 315 5.97 5.24 -13.75
N VAL A 316 5.03 5.30 -14.71
CA VAL A 316 3.73 4.60 -14.60
C VAL A 316 3.83 3.24 -15.30
N PRO A 317 3.52 2.12 -14.61
CA PRO A 317 3.64 0.78 -15.17
C PRO A 317 2.37 0.36 -15.91
N VAL A 318 2.50 -0.64 -16.79
CA VAL A 318 1.35 -1.46 -17.21
C VAL A 318 0.80 -2.23 -16.01
N TRP A 319 -0.47 -2.67 -16.05
CA TRP A 319 -1.10 -3.39 -14.93
C TRP A 319 -0.40 -4.73 -14.59
N ASP A 320 0.25 -5.36 -15.57
CA ASP A 320 1.00 -6.60 -15.40
C ASP A 320 2.15 -6.67 -16.43
N THR A 321 3.36 -7.04 -15.98
CA THR A 321 4.56 -7.06 -16.84
C THR A 321 4.59 -8.20 -17.85
N GLY A 322 3.68 -9.16 -17.75
CA GLY A 322 3.51 -10.27 -18.69
C GLY A 322 2.15 -10.31 -19.36
N ALA A 323 1.38 -9.21 -19.34
CA ALA A 323 0.02 -9.17 -19.88
C ALA A 323 -0.08 -9.69 -21.33
N ALA A 324 -1.18 -10.37 -21.67
CA ALA A 324 -1.36 -11.09 -22.93
C ALA A 324 -0.97 -10.30 -24.19
N ASN A 325 -1.39 -9.04 -24.26
CA ASN A 325 -1.22 -8.17 -25.42
C ASN A 325 -0.06 -7.17 -25.26
N ILE A 326 0.81 -7.36 -24.27
CA ILE A 326 1.91 -6.43 -23.98
C ILE A 326 2.88 -6.30 -25.16
N HIS A 327 3.06 -7.37 -25.94
CA HIS A 327 3.92 -7.41 -27.12
C HIS A 327 3.47 -6.42 -28.21
N TYR A 328 2.17 -6.10 -28.29
CA TYR A 328 1.66 -5.08 -29.23
C TYR A 328 2.03 -3.65 -28.84
N LEU A 329 2.48 -3.40 -27.61
CA LEU A 329 2.98 -2.08 -27.20
C LEU A 329 4.38 -1.78 -27.75
N GLY A 330 5.08 -2.79 -28.29
CA GLY A 330 6.47 -2.68 -28.75
C GLY A 330 7.41 -2.31 -27.60
N ASP A 331 8.38 -1.44 -27.88
CA ASP A 331 9.29 -0.89 -26.86
C ASP A 331 8.60 0.20 -26.03
N TYR A 332 7.64 -0.19 -25.19
CA TYR A 332 6.88 0.72 -24.34
C TYR A 332 7.71 1.27 -23.17
N LEU A 333 8.74 0.53 -22.73
CA LEU A 333 9.63 0.91 -21.64
C LEU A 333 10.50 2.12 -21.99
N SER A 334 10.71 2.42 -23.29
CA SER A 334 11.41 3.63 -23.74
C SER A 334 10.49 4.83 -24.00
N LYS A 335 9.17 4.67 -23.78
CA LYS A 335 8.15 5.68 -24.05
C LYS A 335 7.49 6.16 -22.77
N ARG A 336 6.86 7.34 -22.84
CA ARG A 336 5.90 7.76 -21.81
C ARG A 336 4.71 6.82 -21.84
N SER A 337 4.17 6.55 -20.66
CA SER A 337 2.97 5.74 -20.52
C SER A 337 1.80 6.36 -21.30
N ASN A 338 0.98 5.51 -21.93
CA ASN A 338 -0.20 5.94 -22.65
C ASN A 338 -1.43 5.21 -22.07
N PRO A 339 -2.21 5.85 -21.18
CA PRO A 339 -3.38 5.22 -20.59
C PRO A 339 -4.52 4.96 -21.58
N TYR A 340 -4.46 5.52 -22.79
CA TYR A 340 -5.50 5.42 -23.82
C TYR A 340 -5.09 4.55 -25.02
N ASN A 341 -4.05 3.72 -24.87
CA ASN A 341 -3.65 2.77 -25.90
C ASN A 341 -4.74 1.70 -26.17
N ASN A 342 -4.49 0.78 -27.11
CA ASN A 342 -5.48 -0.18 -27.58
C ASN A 342 -5.30 -1.62 -27.06
N TYR A 343 -4.28 -1.88 -26.25
CA TYR A 343 -3.79 -3.24 -25.99
C TYR A 343 -3.79 -3.60 -24.51
N GLU A 344 -3.11 -2.84 -23.65
CA GLU A 344 -3.00 -3.14 -22.22
C GLU A 344 -3.10 -1.87 -21.36
N PRO A 345 -3.89 -1.88 -20.27
CA PRO A 345 -4.01 -0.71 -19.40
C PRO A 345 -2.75 -0.48 -18.56
N VAL A 346 -2.56 0.79 -18.20
CA VAL A 346 -1.63 1.18 -17.13
C VAL A 346 -2.31 1.05 -15.77
N ASP A 347 -1.55 1.00 -14.69
CA ASP A 347 -2.10 1.06 -13.33
C ASP A 347 -1.43 2.17 -12.51
N SER A 348 -2.09 3.33 -12.44
CA SER A 348 -1.61 4.48 -11.65
C SER A 348 -1.67 4.25 -10.15
N SER A 349 -2.52 3.32 -9.68
CA SER A 349 -2.57 2.96 -8.26
C SER A 349 -1.28 2.23 -7.84
N SER A 350 -0.78 1.31 -8.68
CA SER A 350 0.55 0.71 -8.53
C SER A 350 1.64 1.79 -8.48
N ALA A 351 1.61 2.75 -9.42
CA ALA A 351 2.60 3.82 -9.47
C ALA A 351 2.62 4.68 -8.19
N THR A 352 1.44 4.99 -7.67
CA THR A 352 1.28 5.77 -6.44
C THR A 352 1.92 5.05 -5.24
N ILE A 353 1.58 3.78 -5.04
CA ILE A 353 2.11 2.96 -3.94
C ILE A 353 3.63 2.76 -4.09
N ALA A 354 4.10 2.52 -5.32
CA ALA A 354 5.52 2.37 -5.60
C ALA A 354 6.29 3.66 -5.31
N ALA A 355 5.76 4.82 -5.69
CA ALA A 355 6.38 6.13 -5.39
C ALA A 355 6.57 6.33 -3.88
N GLN A 356 5.56 5.99 -3.07
CA GLN A 356 5.68 6.01 -1.61
C GLN A 356 6.82 5.10 -1.14
N GLY A 357 6.81 3.84 -1.55
CA GLY A 357 7.83 2.87 -1.15
C GLY A 357 9.25 3.28 -1.59
N LEU A 358 9.41 3.80 -2.80
CA LEU A 358 10.68 4.29 -3.34
C LEU A 358 11.24 5.48 -2.54
N ILE A 359 10.38 6.43 -2.15
CA ILE A 359 10.78 7.56 -1.31
C ILE A 359 11.18 7.07 0.09
N ARG A 360 10.37 6.22 0.72
CA ARG A 360 10.67 5.62 2.04
C ARG A 360 11.99 4.84 2.02
N LEU A 361 12.19 3.95 1.05
CA LEU A 361 13.43 3.20 0.87
C LEU A 361 14.64 4.12 0.66
N GLY A 362 14.47 5.14 -0.17
CA GLY A 362 15.49 6.13 -0.45
C GLY A 362 15.92 6.89 0.81
N ASN A 363 14.95 7.37 1.58
CA ASN A 363 15.17 8.06 2.86
C ASN A 363 15.86 7.13 3.88
N TYR A 364 15.38 5.90 4.04
CA TYR A 364 16.01 4.90 4.91
C TYR A 364 17.49 4.67 4.56
N LEU A 365 17.81 4.51 3.27
CA LEU A 365 19.17 4.31 2.79
C LEU A 365 20.05 5.54 3.01
N ILE A 366 19.55 6.74 2.74
CA ILE A 366 20.27 8.01 2.98
C ILE A 366 20.61 8.14 4.47
N ASN A 367 19.63 7.91 5.34
CA ASN A 367 19.79 7.99 6.81
C ASN A 367 20.72 6.89 7.34
N SER A 368 20.83 5.77 6.63
CA SER A 368 21.78 4.69 6.92
C SER A 368 23.17 4.88 6.29
N GLY A 369 23.50 6.08 5.79
CA GLY A 369 24.80 6.41 5.21
C GLY A 369 25.00 5.99 3.74
N LYS A 370 23.99 5.39 3.09
CA LYS A 370 24.05 4.92 1.70
C LYS A 370 23.46 5.95 0.72
N LYS A 371 24.03 7.16 0.72
CA LYS A 371 23.48 8.34 0.01
C LYS A 371 23.24 8.11 -1.49
N ALA A 372 24.20 7.53 -2.20
CA ALA A 372 24.10 7.38 -3.67
C ALA A 372 22.95 6.44 -4.08
N SER A 373 22.86 5.26 -3.46
CA SER A 373 21.76 4.31 -3.74
C SER A 373 20.42 4.84 -3.22
N GLY A 374 20.40 5.47 -2.06
CA GLY A 374 19.18 6.10 -1.54
C GLY A 374 18.66 7.23 -2.44
N SER A 375 19.55 8.05 -3.00
CA SER A 375 19.20 9.10 -3.97
C SER A 375 18.60 8.54 -5.26
N LYS A 376 19.04 7.36 -5.75
CA LYS A 376 18.41 6.66 -6.89
C LYS A 376 16.92 6.40 -6.63
N TYR A 377 16.59 5.68 -5.56
CA TYR A 377 15.20 5.31 -5.27
C TYR A 377 14.35 6.54 -4.96
N ARG A 378 14.88 7.46 -4.15
CA ARG A 378 14.17 8.68 -3.78
C ARG A 378 13.80 9.52 -5.01
N GLN A 379 14.76 9.76 -5.91
CA GLN A 379 14.49 10.56 -7.12
C GLN A 379 13.59 9.82 -8.12
N ALA A 380 13.64 8.49 -8.17
CA ALA A 380 12.66 7.71 -8.95
C ALA A 380 11.24 7.91 -8.40
N GLY A 381 11.05 7.82 -7.08
CA GLY A 381 9.75 8.06 -6.45
C GLY A 381 9.24 9.49 -6.65
N LEU A 382 10.11 10.51 -6.58
CA LEU A 382 9.73 11.90 -6.89
C LEU A 382 9.35 12.08 -8.36
N THR A 383 10.03 11.41 -9.29
CA THR A 383 9.69 11.45 -10.72
C THR A 383 8.31 10.86 -10.98
N VAL A 384 7.99 9.73 -10.34
CA VAL A 384 6.66 9.10 -10.44
C VAL A 384 5.59 10.02 -9.82
N ALA A 385 5.88 10.62 -8.66
CA ALA A 385 4.97 11.56 -8.01
C ALA A 385 4.68 12.79 -8.89
N GLU A 386 5.69 13.36 -9.54
CA GLU A 386 5.51 14.46 -10.50
C GLU A 386 4.51 14.09 -11.60
N THR A 387 4.66 12.89 -12.20
CA THR A 387 3.74 12.39 -13.24
C THR A 387 2.31 12.22 -12.73
N LEU A 388 2.12 11.71 -11.51
CA LEU A 388 0.79 11.45 -10.93
C LEU A 388 0.04 12.71 -10.50
N LEU A 389 0.77 13.81 -10.25
CA LEU A 389 0.21 15.10 -9.87
C LEU A 389 -0.22 15.96 -11.09
N ASP A 390 -0.21 15.39 -12.30
CA ASP A 390 -0.61 16.04 -13.54
C ASP A 390 -1.64 15.20 -14.32
N GLU A 391 -2.37 15.87 -15.23
CA GLU A 391 -3.17 15.18 -16.25
C GLU A 391 -2.25 14.36 -17.19
N PRO A 392 -2.69 13.17 -17.66
CA PRO A 392 -4.04 12.61 -17.54
C PRO A 392 -4.29 11.82 -16.24
N TYR A 393 -3.33 11.75 -15.32
CA TYR A 393 -3.47 10.93 -14.09
C TYR A 393 -4.25 11.63 -13.00
N LEU A 394 -4.08 12.94 -12.82
CA LEU A 394 -4.83 13.73 -11.86
C LEU A 394 -6.18 14.15 -12.44
N SER A 395 -7.28 13.78 -11.77
CA SER A 395 -8.63 14.14 -12.16
C SER A 395 -8.98 15.59 -11.78
N THR A 396 -8.98 16.48 -12.77
CA THR A 396 -9.41 17.88 -12.64
C THR A 396 -10.93 18.07 -12.76
N SER A 397 -11.64 17.08 -13.31
CA SER A 397 -13.08 17.16 -13.60
C SER A 397 -13.94 17.11 -12.34
N SER A 398 -14.82 18.10 -12.15
CA SER A 398 -15.80 18.10 -11.04
C SER A 398 -16.87 17.01 -11.15
N LYS A 399 -17.00 16.37 -12.32
CA LYS A 399 -17.97 15.27 -12.56
C LYS A 399 -17.43 13.89 -12.18
N HIS A 400 -16.14 13.79 -11.86
CA HIS A 400 -15.50 12.53 -11.49
C HIS A 400 -15.17 12.53 -10.00
N GLN A 401 -15.63 11.52 -9.27
CA GLN A 401 -15.46 11.39 -7.81
C GLN A 401 -14.07 10.94 -7.40
N GLY A 402 -13.38 10.16 -8.22
CA GLY A 402 -11.99 9.76 -7.97
C GLY A 402 -10.96 10.84 -8.29
N LEU A 403 -9.79 10.76 -7.67
CA LEU A 403 -8.70 11.74 -7.72
C LEU A 403 -7.57 11.29 -8.66
N VAL A 404 -7.03 10.08 -8.49
CA VAL A 404 -6.02 9.50 -9.38
C VAL A 404 -6.68 8.51 -10.33
N LEU A 405 -6.60 8.77 -11.62
CA LEU A 405 -7.24 8.03 -12.71
C LEU A 405 -6.32 6.95 -13.27
N HIS A 406 -6.91 6.02 -14.02
CA HIS A 406 -6.24 4.88 -14.65
C HIS A 406 -5.79 3.82 -13.63
N SER A 407 -6.59 3.60 -12.59
CA SER A 407 -6.44 2.46 -11.68
C SER A 407 -7.05 1.20 -12.29
N ILE A 408 -6.40 0.05 -12.08
CA ILE A 408 -6.88 -1.26 -12.55
C ILE A 408 -7.11 -2.18 -11.36
N TYR A 409 -8.34 -2.50 -11.02
CA TYR A 409 -8.68 -3.37 -9.91
C TYR A 409 -8.44 -4.85 -10.20
N HIS A 410 -9.23 -5.46 -11.09
CA HIS A 410 -9.25 -6.91 -11.25
C HIS A 410 -9.46 -7.30 -12.70
N ARG A 411 -8.39 -7.14 -13.49
CA ARG A 411 -8.43 -7.32 -14.94
C ARG A 411 -8.88 -8.73 -15.36
N PRO A 412 -8.42 -9.84 -14.76
CA PRO A 412 -8.89 -11.18 -15.11
C PRO A 412 -10.39 -11.42 -14.90
N ASN A 413 -11.01 -10.79 -13.91
CA ASN A 413 -12.45 -10.92 -13.63
C ASN A 413 -13.31 -9.93 -14.42
N GLY A 414 -12.70 -9.07 -15.25
CA GLY A 414 -13.43 -8.10 -16.06
C GLY A 414 -14.15 -7.02 -15.25
N TRP A 415 -13.68 -6.71 -14.04
CA TRP A 415 -14.34 -5.72 -13.17
C TRP A 415 -14.08 -4.27 -13.61
N ASP A 416 -12.98 -4.05 -14.33
CA ASP A 416 -12.54 -2.72 -14.70
C ASP A 416 -13.36 -2.14 -15.86
N TYR A 417 -13.90 -0.93 -15.65
CA TYR A 417 -14.76 -0.28 -16.63
C TYR A 417 -14.01 0.08 -17.92
N VAL A 418 -14.57 -0.34 -19.06
CA VAL A 418 -14.11 0.03 -20.40
C VAL A 418 -15.05 1.10 -20.96
N PRO A 419 -14.58 2.35 -21.16
CA PRO A 419 -15.40 3.39 -21.77
C PRO A 419 -15.87 3.00 -23.18
N ARG A 420 -17.05 3.49 -23.59
CA ARG A 420 -17.59 3.24 -24.93
C ARG A 420 -16.59 3.67 -26.01
N GLY A 421 -16.31 2.77 -26.96
CA GLY A 421 -15.35 3.01 -28.04
C GLY A 421 -13.89 2.76 -27.69
N LYS A 422 -13.57 2.35 -26.45
CA LYS A 422 -12.24 1.89 -26.03
C LYS A 422 -12.15 0.37 -26.04
N LYS A 423 -10.92 -0.15 -26.14
CA LYS A 423 -10.61 -1.59 -26.10
C LYS A 423 -10.12 -2.07 -24.73
N ILE A 424 -9.64 -1.13 -23.91
CA ILE A 424 -9.07 -1.40 -22.58
C ILE A 424 -9.68 -0.47 -21.52
N PRO A 425 -9.66 -0.87 -20.24
CA PRO A 425 -10.10 -0.03 -19.14
C PRO A 425 -9.20 1.20 -19.01
N CYS A 426 -9.81 2.36 -18.81
CA CYS A 426 -9.11 3.61 -18.59
C CYS A 426 -10.05 4.67 -18.02
N GLY A 427 -9.49 5.68 -17.35
CA GLY A 427 -10.23 6.86 -16.90
C GLY A 427 -10.97 6.70 -15.58
N GLU A 428 -10.83 5.55 -14.90
CA GLU A 428 -11.42 5.32 -13.57
C GLU A 428 -10.35 5.31 -12.47
N SER A 429 -10.80 5.50 -11.25
CA SER A 429 -10.01 5.58 -10.03
C SER A 429 -10.35 4.43 -9.07
N SER A 430 -9.56 4.28 -8.02
CA SER A 430 -9.77 3.31 -6.95
C SER A 430 -9.58 3.96 -5.58
N MET A 431 -10.28 3.46 -4.57
CA MET A 431 -10.27 4.04 -3.23
C MET A 431 -8.90 3.91 -2.55
N TRP A 432 -8.17 2.81 -2.81
CA TRP A 432 -6.77 2.66 -2.39
C TRP A 432 -5.82 3.59 -3.16
N GLY A 433 -5.98 3.74 -4.47
CA GLY A 433 -5.13 4.60 -5.29
C GLY A 433 -5.24 6.05 -4.82
N ASP A 434 -6.47 6.50 -4.61
CA ASP A 434 -6.81 7.81 -4.07
C ASP A 434 -6.26 8.04 -2.65
N TYR A 435 -6.39 7.06 -1.75
CA TYR A 435 -5.84 7.16 -0.40
C TYR A 435 -4.32 7.22 -0.39
N HIS A 436 -3.64 6.32 -1.11
CA HIS A 436 -2.17 6.32 -1.17
C HIS A 436 -1.64 7.55 -1.90
N ALA A 437 -2.40 8.15 -2.82
CA ALA A 437 -2.03 9.42 -3.44
C ALA A 437 -2.07 10.56 -2.42
N ARG A 438 -3.08 10.58 -1.53
CA ARG A 438 -3.15 11.54 -0.43
C ARG A 438 -2.02 11.35 0.58
N GLU A 439 -1.71 10.11 0.93
CA GLU A 439 -0.60 9.80 1.85
C GLU A 439 0.75 10.18 1.22
N LEU A 440 0.97 9.92 -0.08
CA LEU A 440 2.15 10.38 -0.83
C LEU A 440 2.24 11.92 -0.86
N ALA A 441 1.15 12.60 -1.25
CA ALA A 441 1.10 14.05 -1.31
C ALA A 441 1.34 14.70 0.07
N LEU A 442 0.82 14.10 1.14
CA LEU A 442 1.03 14.57 2.51
C LEU A 442 2.49 14.41 2.94
N MET A 443 3.14 13.28 2.61
CA MET A 443 4.58 13.10 2.85
C MET A 443 5.40 14.21 2.18
N LEU A 444 5.09 14.53 0.92
CA LEU A 444 5.76 15.61 0.17
C LEU A 444 5.44 16.99 0.73
N LEU A 445 4.19 17.25 1.11
CA LEU A 445 3.76 18.52 1.70
C LEU A 445 4.52 18.81 3.00
N ARG A 446 4.58 17.82 3.90
CA ARG A 446 5.28 17.92 5.17
C ARG A 446 6.77 18.15 4.95
N GLU A 447 7.41 17.39 4.05
CA GLU A 447 8.82 17.61 3.72
C GLU A 447 9.07 19.01 3.16
N ALA A 448 8.24 19.49 2.24
CA ALA A 448 8.36 20.82 1.64
C ALA A 448 8.22 21.95 2.67
N ARG A 449 7.42 21.73 3.72
CA ARG A 449 7.19 22.66 4.83
C ARG A 449 8.17 22.48 6.00
N GLY A 450 9.04 21.48 5.96
CA GLY A 450 9.94 21.15 7.08
C GLY A 450 9.22 20.59 8.31
N GLU A 451 8.03 20.01 8.12
CA GLU A 451 7.27 19.34 9.17
C GLU A 451 7.84 17.93 9.48
N SER A 452 7.35 17.31 10.55
CA SER A 452 7.78 15.96 10.96
C SER A 452 7.51 14.92 9.87
N TYR A 453 8.48 14.02 9.69
CA TYR A 453 8.35 12.90 8.77
C TYR A 453 7.19 11.98 9.17
N MET A 454 6.33 11.65 8.21
CA MET A 454 5.12 10.88 8.47
C MET A 454 5.43 9.37 8.56
N THR A 455 5.26 8.82 9.74
CA THR A 455 5.30 7.38 10.05
C THR A 455 3.92 6.88 10.46
N PHE A 456 3.70 5.57 10.33
CA PHE A 456 2.49 4.93 10.86
C PHE A 456 2.66 4.48 12.33
N PHE A 457 3.87 4.60 12.87
CA PHE A 457 4.32 4.16 14.19
C PHE A 457 4.92 5.32 14.99
N ASP A 458 5.13 5.12 16.30
CA ASP A 458 5.76 6.12 17.18
C ASP A 458 7.29 5.90 17.27
N TYR A 459 8.07 6.98 17.37
CA TYR A 459 9.54 6.93 17.59
C TYR A 459 9.92 6.76 19.06
#